data_AF-A0A833W1B2-F1
#
_entry.id   AF-A0A833W1B2-F1
#
_cell.length_a   1.000
_cell.length_b   1.000
_cell.length_c   1.000
_cell.angle_alpha   90.00
_cell.angle_beta   90.00
_cell.angle_gamma   90.00
#
_symmetry.space_group_name_H-M   'P 1'
#
loop_
_entity.id
_entity.type
_entity.pdbx_description
1 polymer ?
#
loop_
_entity_poly.entity_id
_entity_poly.type
_entity_poly.pdbx_seq_one_letter_code
_entity_poly.pdbx_strand_id
1 'polypeptide(L)'
;MDLLGSLADFHRPAYRDRNDDVDTVCTFIDSRLIRKMPAAYSDGVYMLAGQDRPSPRKLSQLFMQGDDGLPSVKNRTALFAFFGKNQLHQYISSF
;
A
#
# COMPACT_ATOMS: atom_id res chain seq x y z
N MET A 1 -22.00 43.18 18.84
CA MET A 1 -22.49 42.18 17.87
C MET A 1 -22.00 42.69 16.52
N ASP A 2 -20.90 42.21 15.92
CA ASP A 2 -20.35 40.86 15.99
C ASP A 2 -18.83 40.84 15.79
N LEU A 3 -18.16 40.26 16.78
CA LEU A 3 -16.78 39.80 16.75
C LEU A 3 -16.78 38.40 16.10
N LEU A 4 -16.81 38.30 14.77
CA LEU A 4 -16.65 36.99 14.11
C LEU A 4 -16.18 37.12 12.65
N GLY A 5 -14.95 37.62 12.50
CA GLY A 5 -14.27 37.70 11.21
C GLY A 5 -12.79 37.35 11.33
N SER A 6 -12.46 36.16 11.81
CA SER A 6 -11.09 35.61 11.73
C SER A 6 -11.10 34.11 12.00
N LEU A 7 -11.51 33.31 11.01
CA LEU A 7 -11.29 31.86 11.01
C LEU A 7 -11.27 31.29 9.58
N ALA A 8 -10.81 32.09 8.60
CA ALA A 8 -10.65 31.66 7.20
C ALA A 8 -9.22 31.19 6.88
N ASP A 9 -8.27 31.33 7.81
CA ASP A 9 -6.87 30.96 7.62
C ASP A 9 -6.55 29.53 8.09
N PHE A 10 -7.53 28.63 8.13
CA PHE A 10 -7.22 27.20 8.10
C PHE A 10 -6.96 26.82 6.64
N HIS A 11 -5.72 27.03 6.22
CA HIS A 11 -5.17 26.54 4.96
C HIS A 11 -5.43 25.03 4.91
N ARG A 12 -6.55 24.62 4.29
CA ARG A 12 -6.79 23.22 3.99
C ARG A 12 -5.59 22.75 3.18
N PRO A 13 -4.96 21.61 3.49
CA PRO A 13 -4.00 21.05 2.57
C PRO A 13 -4.74 20.85 1.24
N ALA A 14 -4.31 21.59 0.23
CA ALA A 14 -4.88 21.53 -1.11
C ALA A 14 -4.80 20.07 -1.59
N TYR A 15 -5.93 19.55 -2.07
CA TYR A 15 -5.96 18.34 -2.89
C TYR A 15 -5.11 18.64 -4.15
N ARG A 16 -3.90 18.10 -4.17
CA ARG A 16 -2.66 18.81 -4.54
C ARG A 16 -2.54 19.18 -6.02
N ASP A 17 -1.90 20.35 -6.21
CA ASP A 17 -1.50 21.03 -7.44
C ASP A 17 -0.39 20.25 -8.19
N ARG A 18 -0.38 20.32 -9.53
CA ARG A 18 0.42 19.48 -10.44
C ARG A 18 1.88 19.93 -10.63
N ASN A 19 2.43 20.72 -9.71
CA ASN A 19 3.70 21.41 -9.94
C ASN A 19 4.68 21.30 -8.77
N ASP A 20 4.87 20.09 -8.23
CA ASP A 20 6.11 19.77 -7.51
C ASP A 20 7.11 19.22 -8.54
N ASP A 21 8.30 19.82 -8.56
CA ASP A 21 9.49 19.53 -9.38
C ASP A 21 9.43 18.37 -10.38
N VAL A 22 9.86 18.65 -11.62
CA VAL A 22 9.93 17.75 -12.79
C VAL A 22 10.76 16.46 -12.62
N ASP A 23 11.22 16.13 -11.40
CA ASP A 23 11.80 14.85 -11.00
C ASP A 23 10.90 14.00 -10.06
N THR A 24 9.71 14.49 -9.66
CA THR A 24 8.83 13.85 -8.65
C THR A 24 7.51 13.32 -9.25
N VAL A 25 7.60 12.49 -10.30
CA VAL A 25 6.40 11.91 -10.95
C VAL A 25 5.83 10.69 -10.20
N CYS A 26 6.42 10.25 -9.08
CA CYS A 26 6.14 8.92 -8.53
C CYS A 26 5.24 8.86 -7.28
N THR A 27 4.65 9.96 -6.83
CA THR A 27 3.86 9.99 -5.58
C THR A 27 2.44 10.55 -5.72
N PHE A 28 1.95 10.73 -6.94
CA PHE A 28 0.56 11.17 -7.20
C PHE A 28 -0.38 9.97 -7.44
N ILE A 29 -1.68 10.21 -7.35
CA ILE A 29 -2.74 9.25 -7.67
C ILE A 29 -2.59 8.79 -9.13
N ASP A 30 -2.80 7.50 -9.43
CA ASP A 30 -2.58 6.88 -10.75
C ASP A 30 -1.10 6.78 -11.23
N SER A 31 -0.12 7.06 -10.37
CA SER A 31 1.30 6.83 -10.69
C SER A 31 1.73 5.37 -10.51
N ARG A 32 2.74 4.92 -11.27
CA ARG A 32 3.22 3.52 -11.20
C ARG A 32 3.96 3.24 -9.90
N LEU A 33 3.78 2.02 -9.36
CA LEU A 33 4.56 1.55 -8.21
C LEU A 33 6.06 1.50 -8.53
N ILE A 34 6.88 1.98 -7.60
CA ILE A 34 8.34 1.93 -7.69
C ILE A 34 8.83 0.49 -7.52
N ARG A 35 9.79 0.11 -8.36
CA ARG A 35 10.40 -1.21 -8.33
C ARG A 35 11.73 -1.16 -7.59
N LYS A 36 11.91 -2.06 -6.61
CA LYS A 36 13.24 -2.29 -5.99
C LYS A 36 14.16 -3.18 -6.83
N MET A 37 13.60 -3.96 -7.75
CA MET A 37 14.30 -4.92 -8.61
C MET A 37 13.71 -4.93 -10.04
N PRO A 38 14.45 -5.36 -11.07
CA PRO A 38 13.94 -5.53 -12.42
C PRO A 38 12.70 -6.45 -12.50
N ALA A 39 11.98 -6.37 -13.61
CA ALA A 39 10.80 -7.21 -13.85
C ALA A 39 11.16 -8.64 -14.21
N ALA A 40 10.52 -9.60 -13.53
CA ALA A 40 10.67 -11.02 -13.79
C ALA A 40 9.44 -11.53 -14.53
N TYR A 41 9.33 -11.19 -15.82
CA TYR A 41 8.35 -11.74 -16.76
C TYR A 41 9.01 -12.83 -17.62
N SER A 42 8.23 -13.77 -18.12
CA SER A 42 8.74 -14.89 -18.94
C SER A 42 9.20 -14.45 -20.33
N ASP A 43 8.53 -13.44 -20.91
CA ASP A 43 8.85 -12.78 -22.17
C ASP A 43 9.74 -11.53 -21.98
N GLY A 44 10.06 -11.18 -20.73
CA GLY A 44 10.77 -9.96 -20.36
C GLY A 44 9.91 -8.69 -20.32
N VAL A 45 8.60 -8.77 -20.63
CA VAL A 45 7.74 -7.58 -20.76
C VAL A 45 6.44 -7.69 -19.96
N TYR A 46 5.54 -8.64 -20.26
CA TYR A 46 4.22 -8.72 -19.62
C TYR A 46 3.72 -10.13 -19.32
N MET A 47 4.29 -11.17 -19.92
CA MET A 47 3.84 -12.54 -19.66
C MET A 47 4.29 -12.99 -18.27
N LEU A 48 3.32 -13.33 -17.43
CA LEU A 48 3.55 -13.80 -16.06
C LEU A 48 4.59 -14.93 -16.04
N ALA A 49 5.68 -14.74 -15.30
CA ALA A 49 6.66 -15.79 -15.08
C ALA A 49 6.15 -16.82 -14.07
N GLY A 50 6.67 -18.05 -14.16
CA GLY A 50 6.44 -19.10 -13.17
C GLY A 50 5.51 -20.22 -13.59
N GLN A 51 5.36 -20.49 -14.89
CA GLN A 51 4.68 -21.71 -15.36
C GLN A 51 5.40 -22.99 -14.92
N ASP A 52 6.70 -22.88 -14.66
CA ASP A 52 7.60 -23.90 -14.12
C ASP A 52 7.60 -23.95 -12.57
N ARG A 53 6.94 -23.01 -11.89
CA ARG A 53 6.92 -22.92 -10.42
C ARG A 53 5.80 -23.80 -9.85
N PRO A 54 5.96 -24.33 -8.63
CA PRO A 54 4.90 -25.07 -7.94
C PRO A 54 3.67 -24.18 -7.72
N SER A 55 2.49 -24.81 -7.63
CA SER A 55 1.25 -24.07 -7.48
C SER A 55 1.25 -23.21 -6.19
N PRO A 56 0.80 -21.94 -6.25
CA PRO A 56 0.75 -21.07 -5.08
C PRO A 56 -0.11 -21.66 -3.95
N ARG A 57 -1.16 -22.42 -4.29
CA ARG A 57 -2.02 -23.10 -3.32
C ARG A 57 -1.27 -24.20 -2.56
N LYS A 58 -0.44 -24.99 -3.26
CA LYS A 58 0.37 -26.03 -2.63
C LYS A 58 1.40 -25.42 -1.69
N LEU A 59 2.02 -24.30 -2.09
CA LEU A 59 2.94 -23.54 -1.21
C LEU A 59 2.22 -23.00 0.03
N SER A 60 1.02 -22.42 -0.14
CA SER A 60 0.21 -21.94 0.99
C SER A 60 -0.14 -23.06 1.96
N GLN A 61 -0.55 -24.23 1.47
CA GLN A 61 -0.83 -25.39 2.34
C GLN A 61 0.44 -25.90 3.04
N LEU A 62 1.58 -25.92 2.34
CA LEU A 62 2.83 -26.40 2.92
C LEU A 62 3.38 -25.48 4.02
N PHE A 63 3.25 -24.16 3.87
CA PHE A 63 3.89 -23.19 4.78
C PHE A 63 2.95 -22.50 5.77
N MET A 64 1.69 -22.30 5.41
CA MET A 64 0.74 -21.51 6.21
C MET A 64 -0.27 -22.38 6.96
N GLN A 65 -0.26 -23.69 6.75
CA GLN A 65 -1.05 -24.62 7.55
C GLN A 65 -0.40 -24.78 8.93
N GLY A 66 -1.19 -24.57 9.98
CA GLY A 66 -0.75 -24.68 11.38
C GLY A 66 -1.93 -24.57 12.33
N ASP A 67 -1.66 -24.64 13.62
CA ASP A 67 -2.67 -24.56 14.65
C ASP A 67 -3.15 -23.11 14.87
N ASP A 68 -4.47 -22.95 15.06
CA ASP A 68 -5.08 -21.68 15.40
C ASP A 68 -4.88 -21.31 16.88
N GLY A 69 -5.13 -20.03 17.22
CA GLY A 69 -5.11 -19.58 18.62
C GLY A 69 -3.72 -19.29 19.19
N LEU A 70 -2.67 -19.36 18.38
CA LEU A 70 -1.32 -18.95 18.77
C LEU A 70 -1.27 -17.44 19.07
N PRO A 71 -0.99 -17.02 20.32
CA PRO A 71 -0.96 -15.61 20.68
C PRO A 71 0.27 -14.91 20.09
N SER A 72 0.18 -13.59 19.93
CA SER A 72 1.32 -12.79 19.53
C SER A 72 2.43 -12.86 20.59
N VAL A 73 3.65 -13.27 20.18
CA VAL A 73 4.85 -13.28 21.05
C VAL A 73 5.14 -11.91 21.68
N LYS A 74 4.66 -10.82 21.05
CA LYS A 74 4.84 -9.44 21.51
C LYS A 74 3.58 -8.84 22.14
N ASN A 75 2.60 -9.68 22.53
CA ASN A 75 1.33 -9.26 23.14
C ASN A 75 0.60 -8.15 22.35
N ARG A 76 0.65 -8.21 21.02
CA ARG A 76 -0.04 -7.23 20.17
C ARG A 76 -1.54 -7.50 20.15
N THR A 77 -2.33 -6.43 20.11
CA THR A 77 -3.79 -6.51 20.04
C THR A 77 -4.25 -6.86 18.63
N ALA A 78 -5.45 -7.45 18.51
CA ALA A 78 -6.07 -7.69 17.21
C ALA A 78 -6.31 -6.37 16.45
N LEU A 79 -6.69 -5.29 17.16
CA LEU A 79 -6.90 -3.97 16.58
C LEU A 79 -5.65 -3.43 15.87
N PHE A 80 -4.45 -3.72 16.38
CA PHE A 80 -3.19 -3.34 15.74
C PHE A 80 -3.08 -3.89 14.29
N ALA A 81 -3.48 -5.15 14.07
CA ALA A 81 -3.44 -5.76 12.74
C ALA A 81 -4.48 -5.13 11.79
N PHE A 82 -5.69 -4.84 12.29
CA PHE A 82 -6.74 -4.19 11.50
C PHE A 82 -6.38 -2.76 11.11
N PHE A 83 -5.76 -1.99 12.00
CA PHE A 83 -5.31 -0.65 11.69
C PHE A 83 -4.28 -0.65 10.53
N GLY A 84 -3.32 -1.58 10.56
CA GLY A 84 -2.35 -1.75 9.48
C GLY A 84 -2.99 -2.02 8.11
N LYS A 85 -4.02 -2.87 8.06
CA LYS A 85 -4.78 -3.13 6.82
C LYS A 85 -5.40 -1.85 6.27
N ASN A 86 -6.08 -1.08 7.12
CA ASN A 86 -6.74 0.15 6.69
C ASN A 86 -5.73 1.18 6.16
N GLN A 87 -4.61 1.37 6.86
CA GLN A 87 -3.56 2.28 6.40
C GLN A 87 -2.96 1.86 5.05
N LEU A 88 -2.70 0.56 4.85
CA LEU A 88 -2.19 0.03 3.59
C LEU A 88 -3.18 0.22 2.44
N HIS A 89 -4.47 0.00 2.69
CA HIS A 89 -5.50 0.21 1.68
C HIS A 89 -5.53 1.66 1.20
N GLN A 90 -5.46 2.63 2.12
CA GLN A 90 -5.44 4.05 1.77
C GLN A 90 -4.20 4.44 0.94
N TYR A 91 -3.08 3.76 1.13
CA TYR A 91 -1.83 4.10 0.45
C TYR A 91 -1.70 3.45 -0.93
N ILE A 92 -2.07 2.16 -1.06
CA ILE A 92 -1.83 1.37 -2.28
C ILE A 92 -3.01 1.44 -3.25
N SER A 93 -4.24 1.59 -2.77
CA SER A 93 -5.43 1.65 -3.64
C SER A 93 -5.70 3.05 -4.21
N SER A 94 -4.86 4.02 -3.87
CA SER A 94 -4.90 5.39 -4.39
C SER A 94 -4.01 5.56 -5.63
N PHE A 95 -3.56 4.46 -6.25
CA PHE A 95 -2.82 4.41 -7.53
C PHE A 95 -3.67 3.72 -8.60
#